data_AF-A0AA96LG33-F1
#
_entry.id   AF-A0AA96LG33-F1
#
_cell.length_a   1.000
_cell.length_b   1.000
_cell.length_c   1.000
_cell.angle_alpha   90.00
_cell.angle_beta   90.00
_cell.angle_gamma   90.00
#
_symmetry.space_group_name_H-M   'P 1'
#
loop_
_entity.id
_entity.type
_entity.pdbx_description
1 polymer ?
#
loop_
_entity_poly.entity_id
_entity_poly.type
_entity_poly.pdbx_seq_one_letter_code
_entity_poly.pdbx_strand_id
1 'polypeptide(L)' 'MALSNCKQCGKLFLRQKSAYCRDCQAANDEYYFELRRYIKAHPNSTMLEIHEKTGIPLAKLLELQRQDYAPFGA' A
#
# COMPACT_ATOMS: atom_id res chain seq x y z
N MET A 1 23.49 -0.82 0.39
CA MET A 1 22.45 -1.85 0.68
C MET A 1 22.77 -2.43 2.05
N ALA A 2 21.78 -2.50 2.93
CA ALA A 2 21.92 -3.05 4.29
C ALA A 2 20.80 -4.06 4.55
N LEU A 3 21.05 -5.05 5.40
CA LEU A 3 19.97 -5.91 5.90
C LEU A 3 19.05 -5.10 6.81
N SER A 4 17.74 -5.27 6.66
CA SER A 4 16.73 -4.59 7.47
C SER A 4 15.52 -5.50 7.63
N ASN A 5 14.72 -5.26 8.67
CA ASN A 5 13.45 -5.97 8.87
C ASN A 5 12.34 -5.21 8.14
N CYS A 6 11.48 -5.95 7.43
CA CYS A 6 10.30 -5.40 6.79
C CYS A 6 9.40 -4.73 7.82
N LYS A 7 8.99 -3.47 7.59
CA LYS A 7 8.09 -2.76 8.51
C LYS A 7 6.70 -3.42 8.66
N GLN A 8 6.26 -4.22 7.69
CA GLN A 8 4.93 -4.82 7.67
C GLN A 8 4.90 -6.25 8.23
N CYS A 9 5.82 -7.11 7.83
CA CYS A 9 5.84 -8.52 8.24
C CYS A 9 7.02 -8.91 9.13
N GLY A 10 7.96 -7.99 9.42
CA GLY A 10 9.14 -8.25 10.23
C GLY A 10 10.24 -9.08 9.55
N LYS A 11 9.99 -9.64 8.35
CA LYS A 11 10.95 -10.46 7.60
C LYS A 11 12.26 -9.72 7.34
N LEU A 12 13.39 -10.37 7.62
CA LEU A 12 14.71 -9.87 7.27
C LEU A 12 14.89 -9.87 5.75
N PHE A 13 15.29 -8.74 5.18
CA PHE A 13 15.49 -8.58 3.74
C PHE A 13 16.63 -7.61 3.44
N LEU A 14 17.17 -7.69 2.22
CA LEU A 14 18.13 -6.69 1.74
C LEU A 14 17.39 -5.40 1.39
N ARG A 15 17.57 -4.37 2.21
CA ARG A 15 16.92 -3.07 2.04
C ARG A 15 17.42 -2.40 0.77
N GLN A 16 16.46 -2.03 -0.07
CA GLN A 16 16.66 -1.18 -1.24
C GLN A 16 16.12 0.23 -0.95
N LYS A 17 15.31 0.81 -1.85
CA LYS A 17 14.63 2.09 -1.62
C LYS A 17 13.44 1.96 -0.65
N SER A 18 12.79 0.80 -0.61
CA SER A 18 11.61 0.53 0.21
C SER A 18 11.96 0.03 1.62
N ALA A 19 11.10 0.36 2.59
CA ALA A 19 11.13 -0.20 3.94
C ALA A 19 10.39 -1.55 4.06
N TYR A 20 9.81 -2.02 2.95
CA TYR A 20 9.07 -3.28 2.87
C TYR A 20 9.88 -4.32 2.09
N CYS A 21 9.75 -5.60 2.45
CA CYS A 21 10.25 -6.69 1.62
C CYS A 21 9.46 -6.75 0.30
N ARG A 22 9.96 -7.50 -0.69
CA ARG A 22 9.34 -7.63 -2.02
C ARG A 22 7.88 -8.10 -1.94
N ASP A 23 7.60 -9.08 -1.09
CA ASP A 23 6.26 -9.66 -0.94
C ASP A 23 5.26 -8.62 -0.40
N CYS A 24 5.63 -7.91 0.67
CA CYS A 24 4.79 -6.85 1.23
C CYS A 24 4.67 -5.65 0.30
N GLN A 25 5.71 -5.35 -0.46
CA GLN A 25 5.68 -4.29 -1.45
C GLN A 25 4.70 -4.60 -2.59
N ALA A 26 4.73 -5.82 -3.13
CA ALA A 26 3.77 -6.26 -4.14
C ALA A 26 2.33 -6.17 -3.63
N ALA A 27 2.06 -6.65 -2.41
CA ALA A 27 0.73 -6.53 -1.79
C ALA A 27 0.29 -5.06 -1.61
N ASN A 28 1.21 -4.18 -1.23
CA ASN A 28 0.91 -2.75 -1.10
C ASN A 28 0.62 -2.09 -2.44
N ASP A 29 1.31 -2.50 -3.51
CA ASP A 29 1.07 -2.02 -4.86
C ASP A 29 -0.31 -2.48 -5.37
N GLU A 30 -0.71 -3.73 -5.09
CA GLU A 30 -2.06 -4.23 -5.38
C GLU A 30 -3.15 -3.39 -4.69
N TYR A 31 -3.01 -3.13 -3.39
CA TYR A 31 -3.94 -2.27 -2.65
C TYR A 31 -4.00 -0.87 -3.24
N TYR A 32 -2.87 -0.30 -3.64
CA TYR A 32 -2.83 1.03 -4.24
C TYR A 32 -3.56 1.07 -5.60
N PHE A 33 -3.34 0.08 -6.46
CA PHE A 33 -4.02 0.00 -7.75
C PHE A 33 -5.53 -0.19 -7.58
N GLU A 34 -5.94 -1.05 -6.64
CA GLU A 34 -7.34 -1.25 -6.33
C GLU A 34 -8.00 0.02 -5.78
N LEU A 35 -7.34 0.69 -4.84
CA LEU A 35 -7.79 1.98 -4.29
C LEU A 35 -7.96 3.03 -5.40
N ARG A 36 -6.96 3.18 -6.27
CA ARG A 36 -7.01 4.12 -7.40
C ARG A 36 -8.15 3.80 -8.36
N ARG A 37 -8.35 2.51 -8.68
CA ARG A 37 -9.45 2.05 -9.53
C ARG A 37 -10.81 2.36 -8.90
N TYR A 38 -10.96 2.10 -7.60
CA TYR A 38 -12.19 2.35 -6.87
C TYR A 38 -12.52 3.85 -6.80
N ILE A 39 -11.56 4.71 -6.41
CA ILE A 39 -11.76 6.17 -6.36
C ILE A 39 -12.10 6.72 -7.76
N LYS A 40 -11.48 6.19 -8.83
CA LYS A 40 -11.81 6.61 -10.19
C LYS A 40 -13.26 6.28 -10.59
N ALA A 41 -13.77 5.14 -10.15
CA ALA A 41 -15.16 4.74 -10.39
C ALA A 41 -16.15 5.45 -9.43
N HIS A 42 -15.71 5.77 -8.23
CA HIS A 42 -16.52 6.33 -7.14
C HIS A 42 -15.81 7.52 -6.47
N PRO A 43 -15.79 8.71 -7.12
CA PRO A 43 -14.97 9.85 -6.67
C PRO A 43 -15.42 10.45 -5.33
N ASN A 44 -16.66 10.20 -4.91
CA ASN A 44 -17.24 10.75 -3.68
C ASN A 44 -17.30 9.73 -2.53
N SER A 45 -16.68 8.55 -2.67
CA SER A 45 -16.70 7.54 -1.63
C SER A 45 -15.83 7.94 -0.43
N THR A 46 -16.34 7.63 0.75
CA THR A 46 -15.65 7.79 2.03
C THR A 46 -14.66 6.65 2.28
N MET A 47 -13.70 6.85 3.19
CA MET A 47 -12.72 5.80 3.54
C MET A 47 -13.38 4.53 4.11
N LEU A 48 -14.50 4.70 4.82
CA LEU A 48 -15.29 3.57 5.36
C LEU A 48 -15.91 2.76 4.22
N GLU A 49 -16.55 3.41 3.25
CA GLU A 49 -17.11 2.72 2.09
C GLU A 49 -16.05 2.00 1.28
N ILE A 50 -14.88 2.64 1.08
CA ILE A 50 -13.76 2.02 0.38
C ILE A 50 -13.32 0.76 1.15
N HIS A 51 -13.17 0.83 2.47
CA HIS A 51 -12.81 -0.32 3.30
C HIS A 51 -13.83 -1.45 3.17
N GLU A 52 -15.12 -1.16 3.28
CA GLU A 52 -16.19 -2.14 3.18
C GLU A 52 -16.26 -2.80 1.79
N LYS A 53 -15.94 -2.06 0.71
CA LYS A 53 -16.05 -2.55 -0.66
C LYS A 53 -14.79 -3.24 -1.18
N THR A 54 -13.62 -2.74 -0.81
CA THR A 54 -12.32 -3.27 -1.27
C THR A 54 -11.71 -4.25 -0.28
N GLY A 55 -12.15 -4.24 0.97
CA GLY A 55 -11.54 -5.03 2.05
C GLY A 55 -10.17 -4.50 2.50
N ILE A 56 -9.67 -3.42 1.91
CA ILE A 56 -8.39 -2.82 2.29
C ILE A 56 -8.52 -2.24 3.70
N PRO A 57 -7.64 -2.59 4.66
CA PRO A 57 -7.71 -2.06 6.02
C PRO A 57 -7.68 -0.53 6.07
N LEU A 58 -8.50 0.08 6.93
CA LEU A 58 -8.55 1.54 7.11
C LEU A 58 -7.17 2.17 7.39
N ALA A 59 -6.37 1.52 8.25
CA ALA A 59 -5.00 1.96 8.54
C ALA A 59 -4.17 2.04 7.24
N LYS A 60 -4.37 1.09 6.32
CA LYS A 60 -3.65 1.07 5.05
C LYS A 60 -4.14 2.14 4.08
N LEU A 61 -5.45 2.37 4.02
CA LEU A 61 -6.02 3.47 3.23
C LEU A 61 -5.47 4.83 3.66
N LEU A 62 -5.34 5.06 4.97
CA LEU A 62 -4.74 6.27 5.54
C LEU A 62 -3.25 6.43 5.17
N GLU A 63 -2.49 5.33 5.17
CA GLU A 63 -1.10 5.34 4.69
C GLU A 63 -1.01 5.70 3.20
N LEU A 64 -1.86 5.10 2.36
CA LEU A 64 -1.86 5.27 0.91
C LEU A 64 -2.38 6.66 0.47
N GLN A 65 -3.18 7.34 1.29
CA GLN A 65 -3.62 8.71 1.02
C GLN A 65 -2.46 9.72 1.02
N ARG A 66 -1.35 9.40 1.70
CA ARG A 66 -0.17 10.28 1.70
C ARG A 66 0.42 10.31 0.30
N GLN A 67 0.51 11.51 -0.28
CA GLN A 67 0.88 11.77 -1.68
C GLN A 67 2.24 11.17 -2.12
N ASP A 68 3.07 10.75 -1.16
CA ASP A 68 4.39 10.14 -1.40
C ASP A 68 4.36 8.64 -1.70
N TYR A 69 3.20 7.97 -1.77
CA TYR A 69 3.16 6.56 -2.19
C TYR A 69 3.44 6.42 -3.70
N ALA A 70 4.71 6.19 -4.05
CA ALA A 70 5.14 5.79 -5.38
C ALA A 70 5.12 4.26 -5.49
N PRO A 71 4.22 3.66 -6.31
CA PRO A 71 4.25 2.22 -6.55
C PRO A 71 5.59 1.82 -7.16
N PHE A 72 6.07 0.62 -6.82
CA PHE A 72 7.40 0.20 -7.25
C PHE A 72 7.40 -0.07 -8.77
N GLY A 73 8.20 0.70 -9.52
CA GLY A 73 8.32 0.56 -10.99
C GLY A 73 7.58 1.61 -11.82
N ALA A 74 7.03 2.66 -11.19
CA ALA A 74 6.61 3.90 -11.87
C ALA A 74 7.78 4.89 -12.02
#